data_AF-A0A127JYL6-F1
#
_entry.id   AF-A0A127JYL6-F1
#
_cell.length_a   1.000
_cell.length_b   1.000
_cell.length_c   1.000
_cell.angle_alpha   90.00
_cell.angle_beta   90.00
_cell.angle_gamma   90.00
#
_symmetry.space_group_name_H-M   'P 1'
#
loop_
_entity.id
_entity.type
_entity.pdbx_description
1 polymer ?
#
loop_
_entity_poly.entity_id
_entity_poly.type
_entity_poly.pdbx_seq_one_letter_code
_entity_poly.pdbx_strand_id
1 'polypeptide(L)' 'MSAAGWIDRLAWAAIYGGLVALILGIVSGEVHVIAGWSLGVLGALAVAAGVVLIVVRSRLRDDDRP' A
#
# COMPACT_ATOMS: atom_id res chain seq x y z
N MET A 1 10.86 -7.60 19.22
CA MET A 1 10.51 -7.32 17.81
C MET A 1 11.05 -5.94 17.47
N SER A 2 12.08 -5.84 16.63
CA SER A 2 12.72 -4.58 16.27
C SER A 2 11.79 -3.72 15.40
N ALA A 3 11.77 -2.41 15.66
CA ALA A 3 10.87 -1.47 14.98
C ALA A 3 11.00 -1.50 13.43
N ALA A 4 12.17 -1.83 12.90
CA ALA A 4 12.37 -1.96 11.45
C ALA A 4 11.63 -3.16 10.82
N GLY A 5 11.36 -4.22 11.59
CA GLY A 5 10.76 -5.46 11.07
C GLY A 5 9.25 -5.37 10.84
N TRP A 6 8.53 -4.56 11.61
CA TRP A 6 7.08 -4.39 11.44
C TRP A 6 6.75 -3.46 10.28
N ILE A 7 7.59 -2.44 10.02
CA ILE A 7 7.41 -1.49 8.90
C ILE A 7 7.50 -2.22 7.55
N ASP A 8 8.47 -3.13 7.39
CA ASP A 8 8.64 -3.90 6.16
C ASP A 8 7.40 -4.78 5.86
N ARG A 9 6.88 -5.46 6.90
CA ARG A 9 5.66 -6.27 6.78
C ARG A 9 4.43 -5.41 6.47
N LEU A 10 4.28 -4.26 7.13
CA LEU A 10 3.16 -3.35 6.91
C LEU A 10 3.19 -2.73 5.51
N ALA A 11 4.37 -2.35 5.01
CA ALA A 11 4.55 -1.82 3.67
C ALA A 11 4.12 -2.85 2.61
N TRP A 12 4.61 -4.09 2.75
CA TRP A 12 4.22 -5.18 1.85
C TRP A 12 2.71 -5.48 1.92
N ALA A 13 2.13 -5.50 3.13
CA ALA A 13 0.68 -5.69 3.30
C ALA A 13 -0.13 -4.56 2.64
N ALA A 14 0.29 -3.30 2.77
CA ALA A 14 -0.37 -2.15 2.16
C ALA A 14 -0.27 -2.18 0.63
N ILE A 15 0.88 -2.56 0.07
CA ILE A 15 1.08 -2.68 -1.38
C ILE A 15 0.22 -3.81 -1.95
N TYR A 16 0.34 -5.03 -1.43
CA TYR A 16 -0.41 -6.17 -1.98
C TYR A 16 -1.92 -6.04 -1.72
N GLY A 17 -2.32 -5.64 -0.52
CA GLY A 17 -3.72 -5.39 -0.18
C GLY A 17 -4.33 -4.26 -1.00
N GLY A 18 -3.58 -3.17 -1.19
CA GLY A 18 -4.01 -2.05 -2.02
C GLY A 18 -4.11 -2.41 -3.51
N LEU A 19 -3.17 -3.18 -4.04
CA LEU A 19 -3.20 -3.64 -5.44
C LEU A 19 -4.42 -4.54 -5.70
N VAL A 20 -4.70 -5.46 -4.78
CA VAL A 20 -5.89 -6.32 -4.84
C VAL A 20 -7.17 -5.48 -4.79
N ALA A 21 -7.27 -4.53 -3.86
CA ALA A 21 -8.44 -3.64 -3.76
C ALA A 21 -8.61 -2.77 -5.01
N LEU A 22 -7.52 -2.29 -5.59
CA LEU A 22 -7.52 -1.51 -6.84
C LEU A 22 -8.05 -2.34 -8.01
N ILE A 23 -7.51 -3.55 -8.19
CA ILE A 23 -7.97 -4.48 -9.23
C ILE A 23 -9.45 -4.82 -9.05
N LEU A 24 -9.87 -5.13 -7.82
CA LEU A 24 -11.28 -5.39 -7.50
C LEU A 24 -12.17 -4.18 -7.79
N GLY A 25 -11.70 -2.96 -7.52
CA GLY A 25 -12.41 -1.73 -7.85
C GLY A 25 -12.61 -1.55 -9.36
N ILE A 26 -11.58 -1.81 -10.15
CA ILE A 26 -11.64 -1.75 -11.62
C ILE A 26 -12.63 -2.79 -12.15
N VAL A 27 -12.52 -4.04 -11.70
CA VAL A 27 -13.42 -5.13 -12.12
C VAL A 27 -14.86 -4.88 -11.68
N SER A 28 -15.07 -4.36 -10.47
CA SER A 28 -16.41 -4.12 -9.91
C SER A 28 -17.06 -2.84 -10.43
N GLY A 29 -16.28 -1.92 -11.02
CA GLY A 29 -16.78 -0.65 -11.56
C GLY A 29 -17.84 -0.83 -12.64
N GLU A 30 -17.82 -1.95 -13.36
CA GLU A 30 -18.81 -2.27 -14.38
C GLU A 30 -20.15 -2.75 -13.79
N VAL A 31 -20.14 -3.34 -12.59
CA VAL A 31 -21.34 -3.90 -11.94
C VAL A 31 -21.95 -2.90 -10.94
N HIS A 32 -21.11 -2.24 -10.14
CA HIS A 32 -21.51 -1.27 -9.13
C HIS A 32 -20.57 -0.08 -9.12
N VAL A 33 -20.92 0.96 -9.89
CA VAL A 33 -20.11 2.16 -10.14
C VAL A 33 -19.55 2.78 -8.85
N ILE A 34 -20.40 3.04 -7.84
CA ILE A 34 -19.97 3.71 -6.59
C ILE A 34 -19.02 2.84 -5.77
N ALA A 35 -19.33 1.55 -5.64
CA ALA A 35 -18.51 0.62 -4.87
C ALA A 35 -17.16 0.34 -5.55
N GLY A 36 -17.17 0.15 -6.88
CA GLY A 36 -15.97 -0.04 -7.68
C GLY A 36 -15.03 1.17 -7.63
N TRP A 37 -15.55 2.38 -7.79
CA TRP A 37 -14.76 3.60 -7.66
C TRP A 37 -14.18 3.77 -6.25
N SER A 38 -14.98 3.51 -5.21
CA SER A 38 -14.53 3.61 -3.82
C SER A 38 -13.39 2.61 -3.52
N LEU A 39 -13.54 1.35 -3.94
CA LEU A 39 -12.50 0.33 -3.83
C LEU A 39 -11.24 0.69 -4.61
N GLY A 40 -11.40 1.20 -5.83
CA GLY A 40 -10.30 1.66 -6.68
C GLY A 40 -9.48 2.76 -6.00
N VAL A 41 -10.14 3.82 -5.53
CA VAL A 41 -9.48 4.95 -4.86
C VAL A 41 -8.80 4.51 -3.57
N LEU A 42 -9.49 3.72 -2.73
CA LEU A 42 -8.91 3.21 -1.49
C LEU A 42 -7.72 2.29 -1.75
N GLY A 43 -7.78 1.44 -2.77
CA GLY A 43 -6.68 0.59 -3.19
C GLY A 43 -5.46 1.39 -3.67
N ALA A 44 -5.69 2.43 -4.48
CA ALA A 44 -4.64 3.32 -4.94
C ALA A 44 -3.95 4.04 -3.76
N LEU A 45 -4.74 4.55 -2.81
CA LEU A 45 -4.21 5.20 -1.60
C LEU A 45 -3.39 4.23 -0.73
N ALA A 46 -3.84 2.99 -0.59
CA ALA A 46 -3.11 1.96 0.15
C ALA A 46 -1.77 1.61 -0.51
N VAL A 47 -1.74 1.47 -1.84
CA VAL A 47 -0.49 1.29 -2.60
C VAL A 47 0.46 2.47 -2.39
N ALA A 48 -0.04 3.70 -2.53
CA ALA A 48 0.76 4.91 -2.32
C ALA A 48 1.34 4.96 -0.89
N ALA A 49 0.55 4.64 0.12
CA ALA A 49 1.01 4.58 1.51
C ALA A 49 2.10 3.50 1.70
N GLY A 50 1.96 2.33 1.08
CA GLY A 50 2.97 1.29 1.10
C GLY A 50 4.29 1.71 0.45
N VAL A 51 4.23 2.41 -0.69
CA VAL A 51 5.42 3.00 -1.35
C VAL A 51 6.09 4.03 -0.44
N VAL A 52 5.31 4.92 0.19
CA VAL A 52 5.84 5.91 1.14
C VAL A 52 6.55 5.22 2.32
N LEU A 53 5.98 4.15 2.88
CA LEU A 53 6.62 3.38 3.95
C LEU A 53 7.96 2.76 3.50
N ILE A 54 8.06 2.27 2.27
CA ILE A 54 9.33 1.77 1.70
C ILE A 54 10.36 2.90 1.65
N VAL A 55 9.98 4.09 1.17
CA VAL A 55 10.88 5.25 1.08
C VAL A 55 11.34 5.71 2.47
N VAL A 56 10.43 5.78 3.44
CA VAL A 56 10.79 6.15 4.82
C VAL A 56 11.76 5.12 5.41
N ARG A 57 11.49 3.83 5.22
CA ARG A 57 12.38 2.76 5.67
C ARG A 57 13.74 2.83 4.98
N SER A 58 13.77 3.11 3.67
CA SER A 58 15.04 3.21 2.95
C SER A 58 15.89 4.35 3.50
N ARG A 59 15.27 5.49 3.84
CA ARG A 59 15.93 6.63 4.48
C ARG A 59 16.47 6.29 5.87
N LEU A 60 15.65 5.67 6.73
CA LEU A 60 16.09 5.25 8.07
C LEU A 60 17.27 4.26 8.02
N ARG A 61 17.30 3.38 7.02
CA ARG A 61 18.40 2.43 6.83
C ARG A 61 19.63 3.02 6.16
N ASP A 62 19.48 4.15 5.48
CA ASP A 62 20.59 4.93 4.92
C ASP A 62 21.27 5.78 6.00
N ASP A 63 20.52 6.35 6.94
CA ASP A 63 21.05 7.14 8.07
C ASP A 63 21.86 6.30 9.08
N ASP A 64 21.61 4.98 9.11
CA ASP A 64 22.38 4.02 9.93
C ASP A 64 23.69 3.54 9.24
N ARG A 65 24.07 4.06 8.07
CA ARG A 65 25.32 3.69 7.38
C ARG A 65 26.49 4.56 7.87
N PRO A 66 27.63 3.95 8.26
CA PRO A 66 28.79 4.66 8.79
C PRO A 66 29.51 5.52 7.75
#